data_AF-A0A382RV08-F1
#
_entry.id   AF-A0A382RV08-F1
#
_cell.length_a   1.000
_cell.length_b   1.000
_cell.length_c   1.000
_cell.angle_alpha   90.00
_cell.angle_beta   90.00
_cell.angle_gamma   90.00
#
_symmetry.space_group_name_H-M   'P 1'
#
loop_
_entity.id
_entity.type
_entity.pdbx_description
1 polymer ?
#
loop_
_entity_poly.entity_id
_entity_poly.type
_entity_poly.pdbx_seq_one_letter_code
_entity_poly.pdbx_strand_id
1 'polypeptide(L)' 'MGRAKLIYMGMTGRDIPITDMYAVLIALKLSRESFNHKRDNLVDVCGYIQGLDDFYMGVKRHVPNHDPDE' A
#
# COMPACT_ATOMS: atom_id res chain seq x y z
N MET A 1 -0.15 -0.98 5.72
CA MET A 1 0.58 -2.08 5.05
C MET A 1 0.82 -3.33 5.88
N GLY A 2 0.91 -3.29 7.22
CA GLY A 2 1.18 -4.50 8.03
C GLY A 2 0.22 -5.67 7.77
N ARG A 3 -1.10 -5.40 7.63
CA ARG A 3 -2.09 -6.43 7.27
C ARG A 3 -1.84 -7.08 5.90
N ALA A 4 -1.50 -6.29 4.88
CA ALA A 4 -1.21 -6.81 3.54
C ALA A 4 0.02 -7.73 3.54
N LYS A 5 1.06 -7.36 4.29
CA LYS A 5 2.25 -8.20 4.52
C LYS A 5 1.89 -9.55 5.17
N LEU A 6 1.03 -9.54 6.20
CA LEU A 6 0.58 -10.78 6.85
C LEU A 6 -0.19 -11.69 5.89
N ILE A 7 -1.09 -11.12 5.07
CA ILE A 7 -1.82 -11.90 4.06
C ILE A 7 -0.85 -12.49 3.03
N TYR A 8 0.11 -11.69 2.53
CA TYR A 8 1.16 -12.18 1.63
C TYR A 8 1.96 -13.33 2.21
N MET A 9 2.37 -13.23 3.48
CA MET A 9 3.10 -14.29 4.18
C MET A 9 2.24 -15.55 4.30
N GLY A 10 0.95 -15.41 4.63
CA GLY A 10 0.02 -16.55 4.67
C GLY A 10 -0.18 -17.23 3.30
N MET A 11 -0.17 -16.46 2.22
CA MET A 11 -0.36 -16.98 0.86
C MET A 11 0.89 -17.65 0.28
N THR A 12 2.08 -17.16 0.63
CA THR A 12 3.34 -17.53 -0.04
C THR A 12 4.32 -18.29 0.84
N GLY A 13 4.12 -18.25 2.16
CA GLY A 13 5.08 -18.73 3.16
C GLY A 13 6.36 -17.89 3.23
N ARG A 14 6.43 -16.74 2.55
CA ARG A 14 7.62 -15.88 2.49
C ARG A 14 7.38 -14.61 3.29
N ASP A 15 8.40 -14.22 4.06
CA ASP A 15 8.40 -12.92 4.69
C ASP A 15 9.13 -11.89 3.81
N ILE A 16 8.59 -10.68 3.73
CA ILE A 16 9.23 -9.56 3.03
C ILE A 16 9.19 -8.30 3.91
N PRO A 17 10.15 -7.38 3.74
CA PRO A 17 10.08 -6.06 4.35
C PRO A 17 8.78 -5.31 3.97
N ILE A 18 8.28 -4.46 4.87
CA ILE A 18 7.10 -3.60 4.58
C ILE A 18 7.42 -2.63 3.44
N THR A 19 8.66 -2.17 3.34
CA THR A 19 9.16 -1.31 2.25
C THR A 19 8.99 -1.96 0.89
N ASP A 20 9.28 -3.25 0.80
CA ASP A 20 9.19 -4.02 -0.44
C ASP A 20 7.73 -4.25 -0.83
N MET A 21 6.84 -4.42 0.16
CA MET A 21 5.40 -4.47 -0.10
C MET A 21 4.88 -3.17 -0.74
N TYR A 22 5.33 -2.00 -0.26
CA TYR A 22 5.02 -0.72 -0.92
C TYR A 22 5.59 -0.67 -2.34
N ALA A 23 6.84 -1.06 -2.54
CA ALA A 23 7.50 -1.06 -3.84
C ALA A 23 6.76 -1.95 -4.86
N VAL A 24 6.32 -3.15 -4.45
CA VAL A 24 5.55 -4.08 -5.30
C VAL A 24 4.22 -3.45 -5.72
N LEU A 25 3.50 -2.81 -4.80
CA LEU A 25 2.22 -2.17 -5.11
C LEU A 25 2.37 -0.95 -6.02
N ILE A 26 3.42 -0.14 -5.82
CA ILE A 26 3.78 0.96 -6.71
C ILE A 26 4.08 0.42 -8.13
N ALA A 27 4.94 -0.59 -8.23
CA ALA A 27 5.29 -1.22 -9.50
C ALA A 27 4.05 -1.80 -10.21
N LEU A 28 3.14 -2.44 -9.47
CA LEU A 28 1.89 -2.97 -10.02
C LEU A 28 1.02 -1.86 -10.62
N LYS A 29 0.85 -0.74 -9.92
CA LYS A 29 0.01 0.37 -10.42
C LYS A 29 0.64 1.06 -11.61
N LEU A 30 1.95 1.27 -11.62
CA LEU A 30 2.68 1.78 -12.79
C LEU A 30 2.63 0.81 -13.98
N SER A 31 2.71 -0.50 -13.73
CA SER A 31 2.54 -1.51 -14.77
C SER A 31 1.13 -1.42 -15.37
N ARG A 32 0.06 -1.35 -14.55
CA ARG A 32 -1.32 -1.19 -15.04
C ARG A 32 -1.52 0.09 -15.84
N GLU A 33 -0.90 1.18 -15.40
CA GLU A 33 -0.92 2.47 -16.07
C GLU A 33 -0.28 2.41 -17.47
N SER A 34 0.79 1.64 -17.63
CA SER A 34 1.47 1.46 -18.92
C SER A 34 0.61 0.77 -19.99
N PHE A 35 -0.36 -0.06 -19.57
CA PHE A 35 -1.29 -0.74 -20.48
C PHE A 35 -2.56 0.08 -20.75
N ASN A 36 -3.07 0.77 -19.73
CA ASN A 36 -4.29 1.56 -19.84
C ASN A 36 -4.27 2.71 -18.83
N HIS A 37 -4.25 3.94 -19.33
CA HIS A 37 -4.28 5.14 -18.52
C HIS A 37 -5.56 5.19 -17.68
N LYS A 38 -5.41 5.20 -16.36
CA LYS A 38 -6.50 5.52 -15.42
C LYS A 38 -5.95 6.39 -14.32
N ARG A 39 -6.57 7.55 -14.10
CA ARG A 39 -6.20 8.48 -13.02
C ARG A 39 -6.03 7.77 -11.66
N ASP A 40 -6.88 6.79 -11.37
CA ASP A 40 -6.83 5.97 -10.16
C ASP A 40 -5.47 5.27 -9.96
N ASN A 41 -4.83 4.78 -11.03
CA ASN A 41 -3.51 4.15 -10.94
C ASN A 41 -2.47 5.15 -10.39
N LEU A 42 -2.47 6.38 -10.90
CA LEU A 42 -1.55 7.43 -10.47
C LEU A 42 -1.85 7.90 -9.04
N VAL A 43 -3.13 8.00 -8.69
CA VAL A 43 -3.57 8.34 -7.32
C VAL A 43 -3.12 7.27 -6.33
N ASP A 44 -3.27 5.98 -6.67
CA ASP A 44 -2.79 4.87 -5.85
C ASP A 44 -1.28 4.88 -5.67
N VAL A 45 -0.52 5.15 -6.74
CA VAL A 45 0.95 5.29 -6.65
C VAL A 45 1.33 6.37 -5.66
N CYS A 46 0.73 7.56 -5.77
CA CYS A 46 0.98 8.65 -4.82
C CYS A 46 0.60 8.24 -3.38
N GLY A 47 -0.53 7.56 -3.20
CA GLY A 47 -0.97 7.07 -1.90
C GLY A 47 0.01 6.05 -1.28
N TYR A 48 0.57 5.14 -2.08
CA TYR A 48 1.56 4.19 -1.62
C TYR A 48 2.92 4.83 -1.34
N ILE A 49 3.36 5.80 -2.14
CA ILE A 49 4.59 6.57 -1.88
C ILE A 49 4.44 7.35 -0.57
N GLN A 50 3.33 8.06 -0.38
CA GLN A 50 3.06 8.79 0.85
C GLN A 50 2.93 7.85 2.06
N GLY A 51 2.37 6.64 1.88
CA GLY A 51 2.34 5.63 2.94
C GLY A 51 3.73 5.08 3.31
N LEU A 52 4.65 5.01 2.34
CA LEU A 52 6.03 4.60 2.55
C LEU A 52 6.83 5.69 3.27
N ASP A 53 6.63 6.95 2.88
CA ASP A 53 7.24 8.11 3.54
C ASP A 53 6.84 8.19 5.02
N ASP A 54 5.53 8.09 5.32
CA ASP A 54 5.02 8.02 6.69
C ASP A 54 5.63 6.87 7.49
N PHE A 55 5.88 5.71 6.85
CA PHE A 55 6.51 4.58 7.52
C PHE A 55 7.96 4.90 7.93
N TYR A 56 8.73 5.55 7.05
CA TYR A 56 10.09 6.00 7.38
C TYR A 56 10.10 7.10 8.45
N MET A 57 9.13 8.01 8.42
CA MET A 57 9.00 9.09 9.39
C MET A 57 8.34 8.67 10.72
N GLY A 58 7.87 7.42 10.82
CA GLY A 58 7.17 6.92 12.02
C GLY A 58 5.82 7.58 12.29
N VAL A 59 5.19 8.18 11.25
CA VAL A 59 3.90 8.87 11.36
C VAL A 59 2.80 7.85 11.65
N LYS A 60 2.08 8.06 12.75
CA LYS A 60 0.86 7.30 13.07
C LYS A 60 -0.35 8.05 12.53
N ARG A 61 -0.86 7.64 11.37
CA ARG A 61 -2.13 8.18 10.87
C ARG A 61 -3.26 7.78 11.82
N HIS A 62 -4.03 8.78 12.27
CA HIS A 62 -5.28 8.53 12.98
C HIS A 62 -6.26 7.92 11.99
N VAL A 63 -6.63 6.65 12.21
CA VAL A 63 -7.78 6.06 11.53
C VAL A 63 -8.98 6.50 12.36
N PRO A 64 -9.85 7.39 11.86
CA PRO A 64 -11.07 7.71 12.59
C PRO A 64 -11.83 6.40 12.82
N ASN A 65 -12.34 6.20 14.03
CA ASN A 65 -13.23 5.07 14.31
C ASN A 65 -14.42 5.22 13.37
N HIS A 66 -14.49 4.37 12.36
CA HIS A 66 -15.73 4.22 11.62
C HIS A 66 -16.55 3.24 12.43
N ASP A 67 -17.27 3.76 13.42
CA ASP A 67 -18.35 3.00 14.03
C ASP A 67 -19.36 2.75 12.89
N PRO A 68 -19.66 1.49 12.56
CA PRO A 68 -20.59 1.15 11.47
C PRO A 68 -22.05 1.47 11.82
N ASP A 69 -22.31 2.00 13.02
CA ASP A 69 -23.62 2.22 13.62
C ASP A 69 -23.92 3.71 13.90
N GLU A 70 -23.16 4.66 13.34
CA GLU A 70 -23.43 6.11 13.39
C GLU A 70 -23.76 6.70 12.00
#